data_AF-A0A1I3RCE7-F1
#
_entry.id   AF-A0A1I3RCE7-F1
#
_cell.length_a   1.000
_cell.length_b   1.000
_cell.length_c   1.000
_cell.angle_alpha   90.00
_cell.angle_beta   90.00
_cell.angle_gamma   90.00
#
_symmetry.space_group_name_H-M   'P 1'
#
loop_
_entity.id
_entity.type
_entity.pdbx_description
1 polymer ?
#
loop_
_entity_poly.entity_id
_entity_poly.type
_entity_poly.pdbx_seq_one_letter_code
_entity_poly.pdbx_strand_id
1 'polypeptide(L)'
;MRRRNTILAVALIAVAVLYFAYDQSGSYFSARSAFAHSASYAGQSVAYERALGSDKIAILTNGSQSKAQIVHRKWGLLYEPGTSVEMAALQGRESVRYAWFSAGAGEADGKIAVVFAAESFDPAVKTVIVSNDTLADPAGAADVKQASTVYVELEVGEKYAIATKELGGQDVGSFVVRAADANGKILTGA
;
A
#
# COMPACT_ATOMS: atom_id res chain seq x y z
N MET A 1 -12.05 29.65 -46.64
CA MET A 1 -11.03 28.62 -46.33
C MET A 1 -10.14 28.98 -45.13
N ARG A 2 -9.60 30.22 -45.01
CA ARG A 2 -8.74 30.64 -43.88
C ARG A 2 -9.30 30.36 -42.47
N ARG A 3 -10.57 30.73 -42.17
CA ARG A 3 -11.16 30.51 -40.82
C ARG A 3 -11.30 29.03 -40.42
N ARG A 4 -11.66 28.14 -41.36
CA ARG A 4 -11.74 26.68 -41.08
C ARG A 4 -10.36 26.10 -40.78
N ASN A 5 -9.33 26.54 -41.50
CA ASN A 5 -7.95 26.08 -41.27
C ASN A 5 -7.38 26.62 -39.95
N THR A 6 -7.73 27.85 -39.56
CA THR A 6 -7.35 28.40 -38.24
C THR A 6 -8.03 27.65 -37.10
N ILE A 7 -9.33 27.34 -37.21
CA ILE A 7 -10.05 26.55 -36.19
C ILE A 7 -9.42 25.15 -36.06
N LEU A 8 -9.12 24.51 -37.20
CA LEU A 8 -8.49 23.18 -37.20
C LEU A 8 -7.09 23.21 -36.56
N ALA A 9 -6.29 24.24 -36.88
CA ALA A 9 -4.95 24.40 -36.31
C ALA A 9 -5.00 24.64 -34.79
N VAL A 10 -5.93 25.48 -34.32
CA VAL A 10 -6.12 25.73 -32.89
C VAL A 10 -6.61 24.45 -32.18
N ALA A 11 -7.52 23.70 -32.78
CA ALA A 11 -7.98 22.42 -32.22
C ALA A 11 -6.85 21.40 -32.13
N LEU A 12 -5.99 21.28 -33.15
CA LEU A 12 -4.83 20.39 -33.13
C LEU A 12 -3.81 20.80 -32.06
N ILE A 13 -3.55 22.11 -31.91
CA ILE A 13 -2.68 22.62 -30.84
C ILE A 13 -3.27 22.29 -29.47
N ALA A 14 -4.57 22.50 -29.27
CA ALA A 14 -5.23 22.15 -28.02
C ALA A 14 -5.12 20.65 -27.71
N VAL A 15 -5.33 19.78 -28.70
CA VAL A 15 -5.15 18.32 -28.55
C VAL A 15 -3.70 17.97 -28.23
N ALA A 16 -2.73 18.59 -28.90
CA ALA A 16 -1.30 18.36 -28.63
C ALA A 16 -0.91 18.79 -27.21
N VAL A 17 -1.40 19.93 -26.74
CA VAL A 17 -1.17 20.42 -25.36
C VAL A 17 -1.82 19.49 -24.34
N LEU A 18 -3.06 19.04 -24.58
CA LEU A 18 -3.74 18.08 -23.70
C LEU A 18 -3.03 16.73 -23.67
N TYR A 19 -2.56 16.25 -24.82
CA TYR A 19 -1.78 15.02 -24.91
C TYR A 19 -0.45 15.14 -24.16
N PHE A 20 0.29 16.24 -24.36
CA PHE A 20 1.55 16.50 -23.65
C PHE A 20 1.34 16.63 -22.14
N ALA A 21 0.29 17.33 -21.70
CA ALA A 21 -0.05 17.44 -20.29
C ALA A 21 -0.42 16.07 -19.68
N TYR A 22 -1.14 15.22 -20.43
CA TYR A 22 -1.44 13.86 -20.00
C TYR A 22 -0.18 13.00 -19.88
N ASP A 23 0.67 12.98 -20.91
CA ASP A 23 1.92 12.21 -20.93
C ASP A 23 2.86 12.62 -19.79
N GLN A 24 2.98 13.92 -19.52
CA GLN A 24 3.79 14.41 -18.39
C GLN A 24 3.16 14.18 -17.02
N SER A 25 1.85 13.98 -16.92
CA SER A 25 1.16 13.85 -15.62
C SER A 25 1.39 12.52 -14.92
N GLY A 26 1.88 11.48 -15.62
CA GLY A 26 1.98 10.13 -15.06
C GLY A 26 0.61 9.53 -14.67
N SER A 27 -0.49 10.07 -15.21
CA SER A 27 -1.85 9.64 -14.93
C SER A 27 -2.36 8.64 -15.97
N TYR A 28 -3.29 7.79 -15.55
CA TYR A 28 -3.88 6.71 -16.35
C TYR A 28 -5.41 6.72 -16.24
N PHE A 29 -6.10 6.25 -17.28
CA PHE A 29 -7.57 6.16 -17.27
C PHE A 29 -8.14 5.00 -16.43
N SER A 30 -7.28 4.13 -15.89
CA SER A 30 -7.70 3.06 -14.99
C SER A 30 -6.65 2.74 -13.94
N ALA A 31 -7.10 2.32 -12.75
CA ALA A 31 -6.20 1.86 -11.69
C ALA A 31 -5.37 0.65 -12.13
N ARG A 32 -5.95 -0.25 -12.93
CA ARG A 32 -5.24 -1.42 -13.49
C ARG A 32 -4.05 -0.99 -14.36
N SER A 33 -4.25 0.01 -15.22
CA SER A 33 -3.17 0.56 -16.04
C SER A 33 -2.11 1.24 -15.19
N ALA A 34 -2.52 1.99 -14.15
CA ALA A 34 -1.59 2.63 -13.22
C ALA A 34 -0.72 1.59 -12.48
N PHE A 35 -1.31 0.53 -11.92
CA PHE A 35 -0.57 -0.56 -11.29
C PHE A 35 0.35 -1.31 -12.25
N ALA A 36 -0.09 -1.53 -13.49
CA ALA A 36 0.73 -2.23 -14.48
C ALA A 36 1.98 -1.43 -14.88
N HIS A 37 1.87 -0.10 -15.02
CA HIS A 37 3.00 0.74 -15.39
C HIS A 37 3.94 1.04 -14.23
N SER A 38 3.46 0.92 -12.99
CA SER A 38 4.29 1.05 -11.80
C SER A 38 4.91 -0.26 -11.35
N ALA A 39 4.61 -1.38 -12.00
CA ALA A 39 5.24 -2.67 -11.70
C ALA A 39 6.76 -2.57 -11.89
N SER A 40 7.51 -2.88 -10.82
CA SER A 40 8.97 -2.75 -10.82
C SER A 40 9.64 -4.01 -11.36
N TYR A 41 8.94 -5.15 -11.28
CA TYR A 41 9.45 -6.44 -11.71
C TYR A 41 8.54 -7.06 -12.78
N ALA A 42 9.16 -7.73 -13.75
CA ALA A 42 8.45 -8.42 -14.81
C ALA A 42 7.48 -9.47 -14.22
N GLY A 43 6.28 -9.53 -14.79
CA GLY A 43 5.24 -10.49 -14.39
C GLY A 43 4.50 -10.12 -13.09
N GLN A 44 4.78 -8.99 -12.46
CA GLN A 44 3.98 -8.54 -11.34
C GLN A 44 2.55 -8.23 -11.75
N SER A 45 1.60 -8.73 -10.97
CA SER A 45 0.18 -8.46 -11.13
C SER A 45 -0.47 -8.20 -9.78
N VAL A 46 -1.63 -7.56 -9.79
CA VAL A 46 -2.42 -7.29 -8.58
C VAL A 46 -2.94 -8.63 -8.03
N ALA A 47 -2.45 -9.03 -6.86
CA ALA A 47 -2.93 -10.25 -6.19
C ALA A 47 -3.98 -9.96 -5.12
N TYR A 48 -3.96 -8.77 -4.55
CA TYR A 48 -4.95 -8.33 -3.56
C TYR A 48 -5.12 -6.82 -3.66
N GLU A 49 -6.35 -6.32 -3.51
CA GLU A 49 -6.68 -4.89 -3.59
C GLU A 49 -7.66 -4.50 -2.49
N ARG A 50 -7.47 -3.32 -1.91
CA ARG A 50 -8.38 -2.70 -0.95
C ARG A 50 -8.59 -1.22 -1.31
N ALA A 51 -9.84 -0.75 -1.17
CA ALA A 51 -10.15 0.67 -1.33
C ALA A 51 -9.69 1.48 -0.11
N LEU A 52 -9.22 2.71 -0.35
CA LEU A 52 -8.94 3.71 0.68
C LEU A 52 -9.56 5.05 0.24
N GLY A 53 -10.77 5.34 0.69
CA GLY A 53 -11.51 6.51 0.20
C GLY A 53 -11.69 6.48 -1.32
N SER A 54 -11.16 7.49 -2.02
CA SER A 54 -11.15 7.53 -3.48
C SER A 54 -10.02 6.71 -4.12
N ASP A 55 -9.03 6.32 -3.33
CA ASP A 55 -7.79 5.69 -3.76
C ASP A 55 -7.86 4.17 -3.65
N LYS A 56 -6.86 3.50 -4.21
CA LYS A 56 -6.74 2.04 -4.18
C LYS A 56 -5.37 1.64 -3.72
N ILE A 57 -5.31 0.61 -2.87
CA ILE A 57 -4.07 -0.01 -2.42
C ILE A 57 -4.06 -1.44 -2.93
N ALA A 58 -2.95 -1.87 -3.50
CA ALA A 58 -2.78 -3.23 -3.96
C ALA A 58 -1.48 -3.85 -3.45
N ILE A 59 -1.49 -5.18 -3.30
CA ILE A 59 -0.29 -6.00 -3.24
C ILE A 59 -0.04 -6.52 -4.66
N LEU A 60 1.12 -6.18 -5.21
CA LEU A 60 1.60 -6.65 -6.50
C LEU A 60 2.64 -7.74 -6.27
N THR A 61 2.51 -8.87 -6.96
CA THR A 61 3.43 -10.01 -6.80
C THR A 61 3.63 -10.75 -8.12
N ASN A 62 4.81 -11.36 -8.28
CA ASN A 62 5.12 -12.34 -9.32
C ASN A 62 5.39 -13.74 -8.72
N GLY A 63 5.08 -13.92 -7.43
CA GLY A 63 5.32 -15.16 -6.67
C GLY A 63 6.66 -15.17 -5.91
N SER A 64 7.72 -14.55 -6.43
CA SER A 64 9.01 -14.46 -5.74
C SER A 64 9.19 -13.14 -5.00
N GLN A 65 8.67 -12.04 -5.54
CA GLN A 65 8.78 -10.69 -4.97
C GLN A 65 7.40 -10.06 -4.87
N SER A 66 7.15 -9.37 -3.77
CA SER A 66 5.89 -8.68 -3.50
C SER A 66 6.14 -7.25 -3.04
N LYS A 67 5.23 -6.36 -3.42
CA LYS A 67 5.24 -4.96 -2.99
C LYS A 67 3.83 -4.48 -2.72
N ALA A 68 3.70 -3.55 -1.78
CA ALA A 68 2.46 -2.83 -1.55
C ALA A 68 2.54 -1.48 -2.28
N GLN A 69 1.43 -1.04 -2.86
CA GLN A 69 1.39 0.20 -3.62
C GLN A 69 0.02 0.87 -3.51
N ILE A 70 0.03 2.19 -3.40
CA ILE A 70 -1.17 3.03 -3.56
C ILE A 70 -1.27 3.63 -4.97
N VAL A 71 -2.50 3.78 -5.45
CA VAL A 71 -2.85 4.52 -6.65
C VAL A 71 -3.91 5.54 -6.26
N HIS A 72 -3.62 6.81 -6.54
CA HIS A 72 -4.48 7.94 -6.23
C HIS A 72 -5.48 8.18 -7.35
N ARG A 73 -6.74 8.44 -7.02
CA ARG A 73 -7.73 8.86 -8.01
C ARG A 73 -7.71 10.38 -8.15
N LYS A 74 -7.29 10.88 -9.32
CA LYS A 74 -7.25 12.30 -9.67
C LYS A 74 -8.43 12.69 -10.56
N TRP A 75 -9.02 13.84 -10.26
CA TRP A 75 -10.12 14.46 -11.04
C TRP A 75 -11.29 13.50 -11.36
N GLY A 76 -11.55 12.52 -10.50
CA GLY A 76 -12.65 11.57 -10.62
C GLY A 76 -12.50 10.51 -11.73
N LEU A 77 -11.60 10.65 -12.71
CA LEU A 77 -11.48 9.72 -13.83
C LEU A 77 -10.04 9.29 -14.15
N LEU A 78 -9.04 9.93 -13.55
CA LEU A 78 -7.64 9.59 -13.73
C LEU A 78 -7.09 8.90 -12.49
N TYR A 79 -6.02 8.13 -12.69
CA TYR A 79 -5.36 7.33 -11.67
C TYR A 79 -3.86 7.56 -11.76
N GLU A 80 -3.23 7.88 -10.64
CA GLU A 80 -1.79 8.15 -10.58
C GLU A 80 -1.12 7.16 -9.62
N PRO A 81 -0.04 6.48 -10.03
CA PRO A 81 0.78 5.71 -9.12
C PRO A 81 1.32 6.59 -7.99
N GLY A 82 1.05 6.18 -6.75
CA GLY A 82 1.65 6.80 -5.57
C GLY A 82 2.78 5.97 -4.99
N THR A 83 2.97 6.09 -3.67
CA THR A 83 4.01 5.37 -2.93
C THR A 83 3.94 3.85 -3.16
N SER A 84 5.11 3.25 -3.36
CA SER A 84 5.28 1.81 -3.51
C SER A 84 6.44 1.35 -2.64
N VAL A 85 6.23 0.29 -1.85
CA VAL A 85 7.23 -0.27 -0.94
C VAL A 85 7.31 -1.78 -1.14
N GLU A 86 8.53 -2.27 -1.37
CA GLU A 86 8.80 -3.71 -1.42
C GLU A 86 8.56 -4.34 -0.06
N MET A 87 7.90 -5.50 -0.05
CA MET A 87 7.56 -6.19 1.19
C MET A 87 8.79 -6.94 1.71
N ALA A 88 9.23 -6.59 2.91
CA ALA A 88 10.34 -7.23 3.57
C ALA A 88 9.91 -8.54 4.22
N ALA A 89 10.81 -9.53 4.21
CA ALA A 89 10.60 -10.78 4.95
C ALA A 89 10.64 -10.52 6.47
N LEU A 90 9.76 -11.19 7.21
CA LEU A 90 9.76 -11.15 8.66
C LEU A 90 10.95 -11.96 9.20
N GLN A 91 11.72 -11.35 10.10
CA GLN A 91 12.86 -12.04 10.72
C GLN A 91 12.38 -13.28 11.47
N GLY A 92 13.06 -14.41 11.27
CA GLY A 92 12.70 -15.69 11.86
C GLY A 92 11.55 -16.43 11.16
N ARG A 93 10.90 -15.83 10.14
CA ARG A 93 9.87 -16.48 9.33
C ARG A 93 9.72 -15.82 7.95
N GLU A 94 10.60 -16.20 7.03
CA GLU A 94 10.66 -15.64 5.66
C GLU A 94 9.40 -15.89 4.81
N SER A 95 8.57 -16.85 5.22
CA SER A 95 7.25 -17.11 4.65
C SER A 95 6.21 -16.03 4.96
N VAL A 96 6.54 -15.06 5.82
CA VAL A 96 5.73 -13.87 6.09
C VAL A 96 6.49 -12.66 5.57
N ARG A 97 5.78 -11.78 4.85
CA ARG A 97 6.31 -10.51 4.37
C ARG A 97 5.40 -9.37 4.77
N TYR A 98 5.98 -8.20 4.96
CA TYR A 98 5.24 -7.01 5.37
C TYR A 98 5.78 -5.75 4.71
N ALA A 99 4.94 -4.75 4.58
CA ALA A 99 5.33 -3.39 4.25
C ALA A 99 4.44 -2.42 5.00
N TRP A 100 4.98 -1.22 5.24
CA TRP A 100 4.17 -0.09 5.65
C TRP A 100 4.64 1.16 4.91
N PHE A 101 3.73 2.10 4.69
CA PHE A 101 4.03 3.39 4.10
C PHE A 101 2.93 4.40 4.41
N SER A 102 3.28 5.69 4.34
CA SER A 102 2.28 6.75 4.40
C SER A 102 1.49 6.82 3.10
N ALA A 103 0.16 6.83 3.20
CA ALA A 103 -0.76 6.96 2.07
C ALA A 103 -0.74 8.37 1.44
N GLY A 104 -0.15 9.37 2.10
CA GLY A 104 -0.12 10.74 1.59
C GLY A 104 0.67 11.71 2.46
N ALA A 105 0.56 12.99 2.15
CA ALA A 105 1.04 14.05 3.03
C ALA A 105 0.20 14.07 4.32
N GLY A 106 0.84 14.31 5.47
CA GLY A 106 0.14 14.41 6.74
C GLY A 106 -0.95 15.48 6.70
N GLU A 107 -2.04 15.23 7.42
CA GLU A 107 -3.13 16.17 7.58
C GLU A 107 -2.72 17.36 8.46
N ALA A 108 -3.46 18.46 8.35
CA ALA A 108 -3.19 19.70 9.09
C ALA A 108 -3.29 19.52 10.62
N ASP A 109 -3.96 18.46 11.08
CA ASP A 109 -4.08 18.09 12.49
C ASP A 109 -2.89 17.25 13.01
N GLY A 110 -1.89 16.99 12.16
CA GLY A 110 -0.71 16.21 12.50
C GLY A 110 -0.91 14.69 12.41
N LYS A 111 -2.06 14.22 11.91
CA LYS A 111 -2.27 12.80 11.63
C LYS A 111 -1.78 12.40 10.25
N ILE A 112 -1.39 11.14 10.14
CA ILE A 112 -0.87 10.53 8.92
C ILE A 112 -1.60 9.21 8.71
N ALA A 113 -2.23 9.05 7.54
CA ALA A 113 -2.80 7.77 7.13
C ALA A 113 -1.66 6.81 6.76
N VAL A 114 -1.46 5.77 7.55
CA VAL A 114 -0.45 4.73 7.33
C VAL A 114 -1.12 3.47 6.82
N VAL A 115 -0.59 2.95 5.72
CA VAL A 115 -0.96 1.66 5.15
C VAL A 115 -0.04 0.61 5.71
N PHE A 116 -0.62 -0.50 6.16
CA PHE A 116 0.07 -1.72 6.56
C PHE A 116 -0.38 -2.85 5.64
N ALA A 117 0.57 -3.58 5.09
CA ALA A 117 0.31 -4.71 4.21
C ALA A 117 1.10 -5.93 4.67
N ALA A 118 0.50 -7.10 4.58
CA ALA A 118 1.13 -8.37 4.90
C ALA A 118 0.77 -9.46 3.88
N GLU A 119 1.72 -10.36 3.68
CA GLU A 119 1.59 -11.59 2.89
C GLU A 119 2.11 -12.74 3.75
N SER A 120 1.39 -13.87 3.79
CA SER A 120 1.85 -15.10 4.44
C SER A 120 1.64 -16.30 3.54
N PHE A 121 2.68 -17.08 3.34
CA PHE A 121 2.64 -18.41 2.71
C PHE A 121 2.54 -19.54 3.75
N ASP A 122 2.58 -19.19 5.03
CA ASP A 122 2.59 -20.14 6.13
C ASP A 122 1.18 -20.35 6.69
N PRO A 123 0.61 -21.56 6.59
CA PRO A 123 -0.75 -21.83 7.03
C PRO A 123 -0.92 -21.70 8.55
N ALA A 124 0.16 -21.76 9.34
CA ALA A 124 0.11 -21.57 10.79
C ALA A 124 -0.07 -20.09 11.19
N VAL A 125 0.28 -19.15 10.31
CA VAL A 125 0.12 -17.72 10.55
C VAL A 125 -1.26 -17.28 10.08
N LYS A 126 -2.07 -16.77 11.01
CA LYS A 126 -3.40 -16.23 10.69
C LYS A 126 -3.47 -14.72 10.78
N THR A 127 -2.61 -14.15 11.61
CA THR A 127 -2.57 -12.71 11.83
C THR A 127 -1.13 -12.23 11.81
N VAL A 128 -0.89 -11.12 11.12
CA VAL A 128 0.33 -10.33 11.27
C VAL A 128 -0.01 -9.11 12.12
N ILE A 129 0.70 -8.95 13.22
CA ILE A 129 0.49 -7.86 14.17
C ILE A 129 1.57 -6.81 13.89
N VAL A 130 1.14 -5.57 13.74
CA VAL A 130 2.04 -4.42 13.66
C VAL A 130 1.78 -3.54 14.87
N SER A 131 2.82 -3.27 15.64
CA SER A 131 2.75 -2.51 16.88
C SER A 131 3.95 -1.61 17.08
N ASN A 132 3.94 -0.79 18.13
CA ASN A 132 5.10 0.00 18.56
C ASN A 132 5.50 -0.29 20.02
N ASP A 133 5.23 -1.52 20.48
CA ASP A 133 5.64 -1.96 21.81
C ASP A 133 7.16 -2.17 21.88
N THR A 134 7.66 -2.40 23.10
CA THR A 134 9.08 -2.68 23.38
C THR A 134 9.30 -4.07 23.98
N LEU A 135 8.37 -5.00 23.79
CA LEU A 135 8.45 -6.33 24.38
C LEU A 135 9.42 -7.21 23.58
N ALA A 136 10.31 -7.92 24.26
CA ALA A 136 11.24 -8.83 23.60
C ALA A 136 10.58 -10.14 23.16
N ASP A 137 9.77 -10.74 24.04
CA ASP A 137 9.13 -12.06 23.79
C ASP A 137 7.73 -12.13 24.44
N PRO A 138 6.73 -11.43 23.87
CA PRO A 138 5.36 -11.49 24.35
C PRO A 138 4.74 -12.87 24.12
N ALA A 139 4.03 -13.41 25.12
CA ALA A 139 3.40 -14.72 25.01
C ALA A 139 2.22 -14.71 24.03
N GLY A 140 1.51 -13.58 23.95
CA GLY A 140 0.38 -13.43 23.04
C GLY A 140 0.11 -12.00 22.58
N ALA A 141 -0.78 -11.90 21.60
CA ALA A 141 -1.28 -10.68 21.01
C ALA A 141 -1.88 -9.70 22.04
N ALA A 142 -2.50 -10.24 23.10
CA ALA A 142 -3.06 -9.43 24.19
C ALA A 142 -1.99 -8.62 24.94
N ASP A 143 -0.82 -9.22 25.20
CA ASP A 143 0.30 -8.56 25.87
C ASP A 143 0.83 -7.40 25.01
N VAL A 144 0.99 -7.68 23.71
CA VAL A 144 1.42 -6.68 22.71
C VAL A 144 0.45 -5.50 22.68
N LYS A 145 -0.85 -5.77 22.62
CA LYS A 145 -1.91 -4.75 22.59
C LYS A 145 -1.91 -3.88 23.84
N GLN A 146 -1.66 -4.47 25.01
CA GLN A 146 -1.60 -3.72 26.26
C GLN A 146 -0.35 -2.85 26.37
N ALA A 147 0.76 -3.29 25.77
CA ALA A 147 2.04 -2.60 25.81
C ALA A 147 2.28 -1.59 24.67
N SER A 148 1.30 -1.36 23.79
CA SER A 148 1.45 -0.51 22.61
C SER A 148 0.42 0.62 22.55
N THR A 149 0.81 1.74 21.95
CA THR A 149 -0.13 2.81 21.56
C THR A 149 -0.65 2.59 20.15
N VAL A 150 0.19 2.00 19.29
CA VAL A 150 -0.17 1.53 17.96
C VAL A 150 -0.28 0.01 18.00
N TYR A 151 -1.48 -0.48 17.71
CA TYR A 151 -1.75 -1.89 17.51
C TYR A 151 -2.63 -2.06 16.27
N VAL A 152 -2.19 -2.89 15.33
CA VAL A 152 -2.87 -3.20 14.07
C VAL A 152 -2.80 -4.70 13.83
N GLU A 153 -3.95 -5.32 13.60
CA GLU A 153 -4.05 -6.73 13.20
C GLU A 153 -4.32 -6.82 11.70
N LEU A 154 -3.50 -7.60 11.01
CA LEU A 154 -3.62 -7.93 9.61
C LEU A 154 -4.00 -9.40 9.50
N GLU A 155 -5.30 -9.67 9.34
CA GLU A 155 -5.82 -11.02 9.15
C GLU A 155 -5.43 -11.55 7.77
N VAL A 156 -4.33 -12.29 7.70
CA VAL A 156 -3.76 -12.84 6.45
C VAL A 156 -4.45 -14.13 5.99
N GLY A 157 -5.57 -14.50 6.62
CA GLY A 157 -6.30 -15.78 6.50
C GLY A 157 -5.97 -16.67 5.31
N GLU A 158 -6.22 -16.20 4.09
CA GLU A 158 -5.96 -16.94 2.85
C GLU A 158 -4.58 -16.67 2.23
N LYS A 159 -4.03 -15.46 2.36
CA LYS A 159 -2.64 -15.12 2.00
C LYS A 159 -2.26 -13.67 2.30
N TYR A 160 -3.17 -12.73 2.08
CA TYR A 160 -2.88 -11.30 2.03
C TYR A 160 -3.77 -10.50 2.98
N ALA A 161 -3.24 -9.40 3.49
CA ALA A 161 -3.99 -8.43 4.26
C ALA A 161 -3.47 -7.02 4.01
N ILE A 162 -4.39 -6.05 3.98
CA ILE A 162 -4.07 -4.61 3.98
C ILE A 162 -4.94 -3.97 5.06
N ALA A 163 -4.37 -3.15 5.92
CA ALA A 163 -5.10 -2.26 6.82
C ALA A 163 -4.57 -0.83 6.71
N THR A 164 -5.44 0.13 7.04
CA THR A 164 -5.06 1.54 7.11
C THR A 164 -5.41 2.09 8.48
N LYS A 165 -4.53 2.91 9.04
CA LYS A 165 -4.76 3.58 10.31
C LYS A 165 -4.23 5.00 10.27
N GLU A 166 -5.00 5.94 10.80
CA GLU A 166 -4.52 7.29 11.07
C GLU A 166 -3.71 7.29 12.37
N LEU A 167 -2.47 7.75 12.28
CA LEU A 167 -1.53 7.82 13.40
C LEU A 167 -1.06 9.25 13.59
N GLY A 168 -0.78 9.66 14.83
CA GLY A 168 -0.07 10.92 15.05
C GLY A 168 1.34 10.84 14.46
N GLY A 169 1.87 11.94 13.96
CA GLY A 169 3.20 11.95 13.32
C GLY A 169 4.31 11.36 14.19
N GLN A 170 4.23 11.51 15.52
CA GLN A 170 5.18 10.93 16.47
C GLN A 170 5.11 9.39 16.59
N ASP A 171 4.00 8.78 16.19
CA ASP A 171 3.78 7.33 16.29
C ASP A 171 4.19 6.58 15.00
N VAL A 172 4.70 7.31 13.99
CA VAL A 172 5.10 6.74 12.69
C VAL A 172 6.60 6.39 12.69
N GLY A 173 6.94 5.16 12.29
CA GLY A 173 8.30 4.80 11.89
C GLY A 173 9.11 3.94 12.87
N SER A 174 8.51 3.44 13.96
CA SER A 174 9.14 2.46 14.86
C SER A 174 8.20 1.29 15.11
N PHE A 175 7.84 0.62 14.02
CA PHE A 175 6.94 -0.52 14.08
C PHE A 175 7.71 -1.82 14.28
N VAL A 176 7.21 -2.61 15.22
CA VAL A 176 7.53 -4.00 15.44
C VAL A 176 6.50 -4.85 14.73
N VAL A 177 6.95 -5.91 14.06
CA VAL A 177 6.04 -6.80 13.31
C VAL A 177 6.17 -8.21 13.85
N ARG A 178 5.02 -8.85 14.13
CA ARG A 178 4.97 -10.21 14.65
C ARG A 178 3.95 -11.06 13.91
N ALA A 179 4.25 -12.35 13.78
CA ALA A 179 3.33 -13.33 13.25
C ALA A 179 2.63 -14.07 14.40
N ALA A 180 1.32 -14.23 14.31
CA ALA A 180 0.50 -14.91 15.31
C ALA A 180 -0.38 -16.01 14.67
N ASP A 181 -0.66 -17.03 15.48
CA ASP A 181 -1.61 -18.09 15.12
C ASP A 181 -3.08 -17.65 15.32
N ALA A 182 -4.01 -18.57 15.06
CA ALA A 182 -5.45 -18.32 15.21
C ALA A 182 -5.89 -17.97 16.65
N ASN A 183 -5.08 -18.33 17.64
CA ASN A 183 -5.35 -18.07 19.06
C ASN A 183 -4.65 -16.80 19.56
N GLY A 184 -3.96 -16.07 18.67
CA GLY A 184 -3.18 -14.90 19.04
C GLY A 184 -1.86 -15.23 19.73
N LYS A 185 -1.38 -16.49 19.69
CA LYS A 185 -0.05 -16.84 20.19
C LYS A 185 1.01 -16.34 19.22
N ILE A 186 2.02 -15.65 19.72
CA ILE A 186 3.14 -15.17 18.91
C ILE A 186 4.00 -16.34 18.47
N LEU A 187 4.28 -16.42 17.18
CA LEU A 187 5.10 -17.45 16.55
C LEU A 187 6.52 -16.95 16.28
N THR A 188 6.66 -15.68 15.90
CA THR A 188 7.94 -14.99 15.70
C THR A 188 7.74 -13.48 15.52
N GLY A 189 8.84 -12.75 15.41
CA GLY A 189 8.89 -11.34 15.05
C GLY A 189 9.60 -10.48 16.09
N ALA A 190 10.03 -9.30 15.64
CA ALA A 190 10.76 -8.31 16.43
C ALA A 190 10.54 -6.92 15.83
#